data_AF-A0A6C0JP86-F1
#
_entry.id   AF-A0A6C0JP86-F1
#
_cell.length_a   1.000
_cell.length_b   1.000
_cell.length_c   1.000
_cell.angle_alpha   90.00
_cell.angle_beta   90.00
_cell.angle_gamma   90.00
#
_symmetry.space_group_name_H-M   'P 1'
#
loop_
_entity.id
_entity.type
_entity.pdbx_description
1 polymer ?
#
loop_
_entity_poly.entity_id
_entity_poly.type
_entity_poly.pdbx_seq_one_letter_code
_entity_poly.pdbx_strand_id
1 'polypeptide(L)'
;MNNIHLISFGCDKYKNSIKRLYNEANDSKWFNSITIYTPENIDFQFKNKHKNIFNYEKGYGYWIWKNYFIRKRLNEIKDNDILLYLDCGCTINKYAKNRFFEYIEQINKSNKDILSFELNQIENNWTIDKIFKLFDISNSNKIYNSKQLIGGIRFFKKTDNSLNLINELYNIIDNNNLLITDTYNKIQKNKNFKDNRHDQSISSVFYKYNNATIILKDETYPYNKEYPIYASRLK
;
A
#
# COMPACT_ATOMS: atom_id res chain seq x y z
N MET A 1 8.83 -9.58 21.68
CA MET A 1 8.21 -8.45 20.94
C MET A 1 8.69 -8.52 19.51
N ASN A 2 7.79 -8.36 18.55
CA ASN A 2 8.13 -8.30 17.13
C ASN A 2 8.96 -7.04 16.85
N ASN A 3 9.97 -7.11 15.99
CA ASN A 3 10.58 -5.88 15.51
C ASN A 3 9.62 -5.19 14.54
N ILE A 4 9.67 -3.87 14.51
CA ILE A 4 8.82 -3.06 13.63
C ILE A 4 9.72 -2.28 12.68
N HIS A 5 9.48 -2.44 11.39
CA HIS A 5 10.24 -1.84 10.31
C HIS A 5 9.34 -0.90 9.52
N LEU A 6 9.80 0.33 9.29
CA LEU A 6 9.13 1.28 8.41
C LEU A 6 9.85 1.32 7.06
N ILE A 7 9.09 1.23 5.98
CA ILE A 7 9.55 1.62 4.64
C ILE A 7 8.70 2.74 4.05
N SER A 8 9.35 3.58 3.26
CA SER A 8 8.72 4.59 2.42
C SER A 8 9.46 4.73 1.10
N PHE A 9 8.94 5.54 0.19
CA PHE A 9 9.61 5.92 -1.04
C PHE A 9 9.37 7.40 -1.33
N GLY A 10 10.37 8.08 -1.84
CA GLY A 10 10.21 9.42 -2.40
C GLY A 10 11.33 9.81 -3.36
N CYS A 11 10.99 10.64 -4.32
CA CYS A 11 11.95 11.30 -5.21
C CYS A 11 12.25 12.72 -4.70
N ASP A 12 13.18 13.43 -5.36
CA ASP A 12 13.65 14.77 -4.95
C ASP A 12 12.53 15.80 -4.74
N LYS A 13 11.43 15.67 -5.51
CA LYS A 13 10.22 16.49 -5.36
C LYS A 13 9.61 16.43 -3.96
N TYR A 14 9.83 15.34 -3.23
CA TYR A 14 9.28 15.07 -1.90
C TYR A 14 10.34 15.09 -0.81
N LYS A 15 11.55 15.65 -1.05
CA LYS A 15 12.66 15.66 -0.09
C LYS A 15 12.28 16.17 1.31
N ASN A 16 11.40 17.18 1.38
CA ASN A 16 10.95 17.76 2.64
C ASN A 16 10.04 16.78 3.39
N SER A 17 9.12 16.13 2.67
CA SER A 17 8.24 15.10 3.22
C SER A 17 9.00 13.85 3.66
N ILE A 18 10.02 13.43 2.90
CA ILE A 18 10.97 12.37 3.27
C ILE A 18 11.66 12.71 4.59
N LYS A 19 12.29 13.90 4.69
CA LYS A 19 12.99 14.34 5.90
C LYS A 19 12.06 14.42 7.10
N ARG A 20 10.85 14.97 6.91
CA ARG A 20 9.82 15.06 7.96
C ARG A 20 9.42 13.67 8.46
N LEU A 21 9.01 12.77 7.55
CA LEU A 21 8.57 11.43 7.91
C LEU A 21 9.68 10.65 8.64
N TYR A 22 10.93 10.76 8.18
CA TYR A 22 12.07 10.14 8.85
C TYR A 22 12.21 10.63 10.30
N ASN A 23 12.16 11.95 10.50
CA ASN A 23 12.28 12.55 11.83
C ASN A 23 11.11 12.14 12.73
N GLU A 24 9.88 12.19 12.24
CA GLU A 24 8.70 11.78 13.01
C GLU A 24 8.75 10.29 13.39
N ALA A 25 9.20 9.43 12.47
CA ALA A 25 9.38 8.00 12.73
C ALA A 25 10.49 7.77 13.78
N ASN A 26 11.62 8.46 13.67
CA ASN A 26 12.73 8.34 14.61
C ASN A 26 12.33 8.84 16.01
N ASP A 27 11.67 9.99 16.08
CA ASP A 27 11.19 10.60 17.32
C ASP A 27 10.13 9.75 18.04
N SER A 28 9.36 8.96 17.28
CA SER A 28 8.37 8.05 17.85
C SER A 28 9.01 6.94 18.71
N LYS A 29 10.24 6.54 18.36
CA LYS A 29 10.96 5.37 18.92
C LYS A 29 10.17 4.06 18.76
N TRP A 30 9.29 3.97 17.77
CA TRP A 30 8.48 2.76 17.52
C TRP A 30 9.16 1.75 16.60
N PHE A 31 10.14 2.18 15.81
CA PHE A 31 10.70 1.38 14.72
C PHE A 31 12.13 0.93 15.02
N ASN A 32 12.41 -0.34 14.79
CA ASN A 32 13.76 -0.91 14.83
C ASN A 32 14.58 -0.52 13.60
N SER A 33 13.92 -0.26 12.47
CA SER A 33 14.57 0.30 11.27
C SER A 33 13.62 1.20 10.50
N ILE A 34 14.16 2.26 9.92
CA ILE A 34 13.45 3.16 9.01
C ILE A 34 14.23 3.22 7.70
N THR A 35 13.61 2.87 6.59
CA THR A 35 14.24 2.87 5.26
C THR A 35 13.37 3.66 4.29
N ILE A 36 13.91 4.74 3.74
CA ILE A 36 13.22 5.53 2.71
C ILE A 36 13.96 5.31 1.40
N TYR A 37 13.31 4.59 0.49
CA TYR A 37 13.84 4.32 -0.83
C TYR A 37 13.72 5.55 -1.73
N THR A 38 14.65 5.66 -2.66
CA THR A 38 14.64 6.68 -3.72
C THR A 38 14.70 5.99 -5.08
N PRO A 39 14.49 6.73 -6.18
CA PRO A 39 14.73 6.22 -7.53
C PRO A 39 16.07 5.50 -7.75
N GLU A 40 17.11 5.86 -7.00
CA GLU A 40 18.46 5.28 -7.11
C GLU A 40 18.52 3.86 -6.53
N ASN A 41 17.59 3.49 -5.65
CA ASN A 41 17.53 2.15 -5.06
C ASN A 41 16.79 1.14 -5.94
N ILE A 42 16.29 1.56 -7.11
CA ILE A 42 15.60 0.67 -8.05
C ILE A 42 16.65 -0.04 -8.90
N ASP A 43 16.69 -1.37 -8.83
CA ASP A 43 17.63 -2.18 -9.61
C ASP A 43 17.50 -1.88 -11.11
N PHE A 44 18.66 -1.79 -11.78
CA PHE A 44 18.74 -1.50 -13.21
C PHE A 44 17.89 -2.47 -14.04
N GLN A 45 17.91 -3.77 -13.72
CA GLN A 45 17.13 -4.78 -14.45
C GLN A 45 15.62 -4.53 -14.34
N PHE A 46 15.12 -4.23 -13.14
CA PHE A 46 13.69 -3.91 -12.92
C PHE A 46 13.31 -2.61 -13.63
N LYS A 47 14.16 -1.58 -13.52
CA LYS A 47 13.95 -0.29 -14.20
C LYS A 47 13.94 -0.44 -15.71
N ASN A 48 14.83 -1.24 -16.28
CA ASN A 48 14.91 -1.48 -17.72
C ASN A 48 13.72 -2.29 -18.22
N LYS A 49 13.31 -3.33 -17.50
CA LYS A 49 12.12 -4.14 -17.83
C LYS A 49 10.86 -3.29 -17.92
N HIS A 50 10.69 -2.34 -17.00
CA HIS A 50 9.51 -1.47 -16.91
C HIS A 50 9.76 -0.06 -17.41
N LYS A 51 10.73 0.14 -18.31
CA LYS A 51 11.13 1.47 -18.81
C LYS A 51 9.95 2.26 -19.38
N ASN A 52 9.04 1.58 -20.07
CA ASN A 52 7.81 2.16 -20.61
C ASN A 52 6.92 2.77 -19.51
N ILE A 53 6.86 2.16 -18.33
CA ILE A 53 6.10 2.65 -17.19
C ILE A 53 6.87 3.75 -16.44
N PHE A 54 8.18 3.59 -16.26
CA PHE A 54 9.01 4.60 -15.59
C PHE A 54 9.13 5.94 -16.34
N ASN A 55 8.76 5.99 -17.62
CA ASN A 55 8.65 7.24 -18.38
C ASN A 55 7.49 8.14 -17.90
N TYR A 56 6.56 7.64 -17.09
CA TYR A 56 5.44 8.42 -16.57
C TYR A 56 5.77 9.06 -15.22
N GLU A 57 5.54 10.37 -15.08
CA GLU A 57 5.78 11.09 -13.83
C GLU A 57 4.82 10.69 -12.69
N LYS A 58 3.57 10.34 -13.03
CA LYS A 58 2.53 10.01 -12.04
C LYS A 58 3.01 8.85 -11.19
N GLY A 59 3.14 9.05 -9.88
CA GLY A 59 3.57 8.01 -8.94
C GLY A 59 5.00 7.49 -9.16
N TYR A 60 5.83 8.20 -9.93
CA TYR A 60 7.13 7.73 -10.39
C TYR A 60 7.00 6.36 -11.10
N GLY A 61 6.32 6.35 -12.24
CA GLY A 61 5.96 5.14 -12.96
C GLY A 61 4.80 4.38 -12.32
N TYR A 62 3.69 5.07 -12.07
CA TYR A 62 2.43 4.51 -11.58
C TYR A 62 2.58 3.63 -10.33
N TRP A 63 3.53 3.96 -9.45
CA TRP A 63 3.84 3.19 -8.24
C TRP A 63 4.26 1.73 -8.49
N ILE A 64 4.73 1.38 -9.70
CA ILE A 64 5.14 0.00 -10.03
C ILE A 64 6.23 -0.54 -9.09
N TRP A 65 7.05 0.34 -8.54
CA TRP A 65 8.11 0.05 -7.57
C TRP A 65 7.58 -0.35 -6.18
N LYS A 66 6.32 -0.08 -5.84
CA LYS A 66 5.80 -0.23 -4.46
C LYS A 66 5.85 -1.67 -3.99
N ASN A 67 5.24 -2.58 -4.75
CA ASN A 67 5.25 -4.00 -4.42
C ASN A 67 6.65 -4.61 -4.55
N TYR A 68 7.50 -4.07 -5.43
CA TYR A 68 8.91 -4.45 -5.51
C TYR A 68 9.65 -4.19 -4.19
N PHE A 69 9.54 -2.99 -3.61
CA PHE A 69 10.22 -2.66 -2.35
C PHE A 69 9.59 -3.32 -1.11
N ILE A 70 8.27 -3.48 -1.08
CA ILE A 70 7.60 -4.25 -0.02
C ILE A 70 8.09 -5.70 -0.05
N ARG A 71 8.13 -6.33 -1.23
CA ARG A 71 8.66 -7.69 -1.43
C ARG A 71 10.12 -7.78 -0.99
N LYS A 72 10.95 -6.85 -1.45
CA LYS A 72 12.37 -6.79 -1.07
C LYS A 72 12.52 -6.74 0.44
N ARG A 73 11.79 -5.84 1.11
CA ARG A 73 11.92 -5.68 2.57
C ARG A 73 11.40 -6.89 3.34
N LEU A 74 10.30 -7.51 2.92
CA LEU A 74 9.79 -8.74 3.55
C LEU A 74 10.78 -9.90 3.48
N ASN A 75 11.62 -9.97 2.44
CA ASN A 75 12.67 -11.00 2.34
C ASN A 75 13.89 -10.72 3.24
N GLU A 76 14.08 -9.48 3.71
CA GLU A 76 15.22 -9.08 4.53
C GLU A 76 14.96 -9.16 6.04
N ILE A 77 13.70 -9.02 6.45
CA ILE A 77 13.30 -9.01 7.87
C ILE A 77 12.96 -10.42 8.37
N LYS A 78 12.93 -10.61 9.70
CA LYS A 78 12.72 -11.93 10.29
C LYS A 78 11.24 -12.31 10.30
N ASP A 79 10.97 -13.61 10.36
CA ASP A 79 9.61 -14.09 10.54
C ASP A 79 8.98 -13.54 11.82
N ASN A 80 7.70 -13.23 11.70
CA ASN A 80 6.87 -12.50 12.66
C ASN A 80 7.23 -11.02 12.87
N ASP A 81 8.25 -10.45 12.25
CA ASP A 81 8.46 -8.99 12.29
C ASP A 81 7.32 -8.26 11.56
N ILE A 82 7.09 -6.99 11.93
CA ILE A 82 6.11 -6.13 11.29
C ILE A 82 6.79 -5.19 10.30
N LEU A 83 6.27 -5.13 9.08
CA LEU A 83 6.59 -4.12 8.09
C LEU A 83 5.43 -3.13 7.95
N LEU A 84 5.68 -1.85 8.16
CA LEU A 84 4.78 -0.76 7.82
C LEU A 84 5.26 -0.09 6.54
N TYR A 85 4.41 -0.05 5.52
CA TYR A 85 4.57 0.84 4.36
C TYR A 85 3.81 2.16 4.60
N LEU A 86 4.49 3.28 4.42
CA LEU A 86 3.90 4.63 4.40
C LEU A 86 4.30 5.41 3.15
N ASP A 87 3.34 6.05 2.50
CA ASP A 87 3.65 7.12 1.53
C ASP A 87 4.39 8.26 2.26
N CYS A 88 5.43 8.83 1.63
CA CYS A 88 6.25 9.88 2.26
C CYS A 88 5.46 11.15 2.65
N GLY A 89 4.30 11.37 2.03
CA GLY A 89 3.38 12.46 2.37
C GLY A 89 2.52 12.23 3.63
N CYS A 90 2.64 11.07 4.29
CA CYS A 90 1.97 10.79 5.56
C CYS A 90 2.64 11.51 6.74
N THR A 91 1.97 11.49 7.88
CA THR A 91 2.46 12.03 9.17
C THR A 91 2.31 10.96 10.26
N ILE A 92 3.30 10.88 11.15
CA ILE A 92 3.27 10.00 12.34
C ILE A 92 2.95 10.83 13.58
N ASN A 93 1.92 10.44 14.31
CA ASN A 93 1.53 11.02 15.59
C ASN A 93 2.09 10.21 16.76
N LYS A 94 3.28 10.58 17.24
CA LYS A 94 3.95 9.88 18.34
C LYS A 94 3.15 9.81 19.65
N TYR A 95 2.14 10.67 19.83
CA TYR A 95 1.30 10.70 21.03
C TYR A 95 0.23 9.60 21.05
N ALA A 96 -0.13 9.05 19.88
CA ALA A 96 -1.09 7.94 19.75
C ALA A 96 -0.40 6.56 19.81
N LYS A 97 0.64 6.43 20.65
CA LYS A 97 1.44 5.20 20.80
C LYS A 97 0.58 3.99 21.11
N ASN A 98 -0.37 4.11 22.04
CA ASN A 98 -1.21 2.98 22.44
C ASN A 98 -1.99 2.43 21.24
N ARG A 99 -2.63 3.31 20.46
CA ARG A 99 -3.39 2.90 19.27
C ARG A 99 -2.50 2.27 18.19
N PHE A 100 -1.29 2.77 18.01
CA PHE A 100 -0.31 2.14 17.11
C PHE A 100 -0.02 0.69 17.51
N PHE A 101 0.30 0.45 18.78
CA PHE A 101 0.59 -0.91 19.27
C PHE A 101 -0.65 -1.80 19.33
N GLU A 102 -1.86 -1.24 19.46
CA GLU A 102 -3.11 -1.99 19.28
C GLU A 102 -3.28 -2.53 17.85
N TYR A 103 -2.83 -1.81 16.81
CA TYR A 103 -2.82 -2.36 15.45
C TYR A 103 -1.89 -3.57 15.34
N ILE A 104 -0.72 -3.49 15.96
CA ILE A 104 0.26 -4.58 15.98
C ILE A 104 -0.29 -5.80 16.71
N GLU A 105 -0.89 -5.59 17.88
CA GLU A 105 -1.57 -6.64 18.66
C GLU A 105 -2.70 -7.31 17.86
N GLN A 106 -3.51 -6.55 17.12
CA GLN A 106 -4.56 -7.09 16.27
C GLN A 106 -4.01 -8.00 15.18
N ILE A 107 -2.92 -7.61 14.51
CA ILE A 107 -2.26 -8.45 13.51
C ILE A 107 -1.72 -9.73 14.16
N ASN A 108 -1.07 -9.60 15.31
CA ASN A 108 -0.47 -10.75 16.01
C ASN A 108 -1.49 -11.79 16.49
N LYS A 109 -2.68 -11.35 16.90
CA LYS A 109 -3.78 -12.21 17.37
C LYS A 109 -4.66 -12.73 16.24
N SER A 110 -4.50 -12.23 15.02
CA SER A 110 -5.30 -12.63 13.86
C SER A 110 -4.65 -13.81 13.11
N ASN A 111 -5.47 -14.51 12.34
CA ASN A 111 -5.02 -15.42 11.29
C ASN A 111 -4.72 -14.68 9.96
N LYS A 112 -4.81 -13.34 9.95
CA LYS A 112 -4.55 -12.48 8.81
C LYS A 112 -3.26 -11.70 9.03
N ASP A 113 -2.41 -11.67 8.02
CA ASP A 113 -1.07 -11.09 8.13
C ASP A 113 -0.99 -9.63 7.67
N ILE A 114 -2.09 -9.06 7.19
CA ILE A 114 -2.13 -7.70 6.65
C ILE A 114 -3.16 -6.88 7.41
N LEU A 115 -2.87 -5.62 7.67
CA LEU A 115 -3.84 -4.66 8.18
C LEU A 115 -3.87 -3.42 7.30
N SER A 116 -5.10 -2.98 6.98
CA SER A 116 -5.38 -1.83 6.14
C SER A 116 -6.66 -1.13 6.59
N PHE A 117 -6.86 0.09 6.10
CA PHE A 117 -8.01 0.93 6.42
C PHE A 117 -8.93 1.07 5.20
N GLU A 118 -10.25 1.03 5.42
CA GLU A 118 -11.24 1.33 4.38
C GLU A 118 -11.29 2.82 4.08
N LEU A 119 -11.54 3.15 2.82
CA LEU A 119 -11.80 4.49 2.33
C LEU A 119 -13.26 4.61 1.87
N ASN A 120 -13.81 5.81 1.84
CA ASN A 120 -15.18 6.03 1.32
C ASN A 120 -15.33 5.84 -0.20
N GLN A 121 -14.24 5.50 -0.91
CA GLN A 121 -14.29 5.18 -2.34
C GLN A 121 -14.81 3.76 -2.56
N ILE A 122 -15.94 3.63 -3.25
CA ILE A 122 -16.50 2.32 -3.63
C ILE A 122 -15.74 1.74 -4.82
N GLU A 123 -15.40 0.47 -4.74
CA GLU A 123 -14.58 -0.24 -5.74
C GLU A 123 -15.07 -0.05 -7.18
N ASN A 124 -16.34 -0.31 -7.48
CA ASN A 124 -16.88 -0.17 -8.83
C ASN A 124 -16.77 1.25 -9.42
N ASN A 125 -16.63 2.28 -8.59
CA ASN A 125 -16.47 3.67 -9.03
C ASN A 125 -14.99 4.04 -9.24
N TRP A 126 -14.06 3.28 -8.68
CA TRP A 126 -12.64 3.66 -8.57
C TRP A 126 -11.65 2.57 -9.01
N THR A 127 -12.14 1.47 -9.56
CA THR A 127 -11.37 0.31 -10.02
C THR A 127 -11.85 -0.09 -11.41
N ILE A 128 -10.89 -0.31 -12.31
CA ILE A 128 -11.19 -0.69 -13.69
C ILE A 128 -11.73 -2.13 -13.79
N ASP A 129 -12.66 -2.37 -14.72
CA ASP A 129 -13.27 -3.67 -15.01
C ASP A 129 -12.24 -4.78 -15.28
N LYS A 130 -11.06 -4.42 -15.82
CA LYS A 130 -10.00 -5.39 -16.09
C LYS A 130 -9.45 -6.03 -14.81
N ILE A 131 -9.42 -5.30 -13.69
CA ILE A 131 -9.02 -5.82 -12.38
C ILE A 131 -10.10 -6.78 -11.85
N PHE A 132 -11.38 -6.43 -11.95
CA PHE A 132 -12.45 -7.34 -11.51
C PHE A 132 -12.46 -8.64 -12.32
N LYS A 133 -12.30 -8.56 -13.65
CA LYS A 133 -12.19 -9.73 -14.53
C LYS A 133 -10.99 -10.61 -14.22
N LEU A 134 -9.88 -10.02 -13.75
CA LEU A 134 -8.69 -10.79 -13.38
C LEU A 134 -8.98 -11.76 -12.22
N PHE A 135 -9.89 -11.38 -11.32
CA PHE A 135 -10.23 -12.15 -10.11
C PHE A 135 -11.64 -12.74 -10.15
N ASP A 136 -12.25 -12.84 -11.34
CA ASP A 136 -13.62 -13.32 -11.54
C ASP A 136 -14.68 -12.66 -10.63
N ILE A 137 -14.52 -11.36 -10.36
CA ILE A 137 -15.42 -10.56 -9.54
C ILE A 137 -16.53 -10.00 -10.43
N SER A 138 -17.74 -10.55 -10.29
CA SER A 138 -18.96 -10.05 -10.92
C SER A 138 -19.55 -8.85 -10.18
N ASN A 139 -20.51 -8.16 -10.80
CA ASN A 139 -21.23 -7.03 -10.17
C ASN A 139 -22.04 -7.43 -8.93
N SER A 140 -22.39 -8.72 -8.79
CA SER A 140 -23.08 -9.26 -7.61
C SER A 140 -22.12 -9.64 -6.47
N ASN A 141 -20.81 -9.69 -6.73
CA ASN A 141 -19.82 -9.99 -5.71
C ASN A 141 -19.70 -8.83 -4.70
N LYS A 142 -19.61 -9.16 -3.40
CA LYS A 142 -19.48 -8.17 -2.32
C LYS A 142 -18.29 -7.22 -2.50
N ILE A 143 -17.19 -7.66 -3.11
CA ILE A 143 -16.00 -6.83 -3.34
C ILE A 143 -16.32 -5.70 -4.32
N TYR A 144 -17.13 -5.95 -5.35
CA TYR A 144 -17.48 -4.98 -6.38
C TYR A 144 -18.13 -3.70 -5.80
N ASN A 145 -18.97 -3.86 -4.77
CA ASN A 145 -19.68 -2.77 -4.11
C ASN A 145 -19.04 -2.37 -2.75
N SER A 146 -17.89 -2.94 -2.41
CA SER A 146 -17.20 -2.63 -1.15
C SER A 146 -16.39 -1.34 -1.21
N LYS A 147 -15.98 -0.85 -0.05
CA LYS A 147 -15.03 0.26 0.08
C LYS A 147 -13.61 -0.18 -0.34
N GLN A 148 -12.86 0.73 -0.95
CA GLN A 148 -11.45 0.54 -1.26
C GLN A 148 -10.61 0.55 -0.01
N LEU A 149 -9.50 -0.18 -0.03
CA LEU A 149 -8.45 -0.11 0.97
C LEU A 149 -7.47 1.00 0.61
N ILE A 150 -6.97 1.73 1.61
CA ILE A 150 -5.95 2.76 1.41
C ILE A 150 -4.66 2.18 0.82
N GLY A 151 -4.10 2.86 -0.19
CA GLY A 151 -2.88 2.45 -0.88
C GLY A 151 -1.59 3.00 -0.26
N GLY A 152 -1.69 4.01 0.59
CA GLY A 152 -0.57 4.75 1.17
C GLY A 152 -0.16 4.34 2.58
N ILE A 153 -0.93 3.45 3.23
CA ILE A 153 -0.68 3.00 4.61
C ILE A 153 -1.03 1.52 4.68
N ARG A 154 -0.06 0.65 4.98
CA ARG A 154 -0.33 -0.79 5.12
C ARG A 154 0.66 -1.48 6.04
N PHE A 155 0.15 -2.34 6.90
CA PHE A 155 0.95 -3.18 7.78
C PHE A 155 0.98 -4.61 7.24
N PHE A 156 2.14 -5.26 7.39
CA PHE A 156 2.36 -6.65 7.06
C PHE A 156 3.10 -7.31 8.22
N LYS A 157 2.62 -8.45 8.71
CA LYS A 157 3.41 -9.37 9.51
C LYS A 157 4.15 -10.30 8.58
N LYS A 158 5.47 -10.39 8.71
CA LYS A 158 6.27 -11.32 7.90
C LYS A 158 5.90 -12.75 8.28
N THR A 159 5.29 -13.45 7.33
CA THR A 159 4.98 -14.88 7.36
C THR A 159 5.20 -15.43 5.96
N ASP A 160 5.11 -16.74 5.77
CA ASP A 160 5.11 -17.32 4.42
C ASP A 160 3.88 -16.86 3.63
N ASN A 161 2.72 -16.75 4.28
CA ASN A 161 1.49 -16.31 3.65
C ASN A 161 1.57 -14.86 3.15
N SER A 162 2.03 -13.90 3.98
CA SER A 162 2.18 -12.51 3.52
C SER A 162 3.24 -12.36 2.44
N LEU A 163 4.34 -13.12 2.51
CA LEU A 163 5.36 -13.12 1.48
C LEU A 163 4.81 -13.69 0.15
N ASN A 164 4.07 -14.79 0.19
CA ASN A 164 3.45 -15.39 -0.99
C ASN A 164 2.45 -14.43 -1.66
N LEU A 165 1.59 -13.78 -0.87
CA LEU A 165 0.65 -12.77 -1.37
C LEU A 165 1.35 -11.60 -2.06
N ILE A 166 2.44 -11.10 -1.47
CA ILE A 166 3.22 -10.02 -2.08
C ILE A 166 3.95 -10.49 -3.34
N ASN A 167 4.46 -11.71 -3.38
CA ASN A 167 5.06 -12.30 -4.57
C ASN A 167 4.03 -12.43 -5.69
N GLU A 168 2.82 -12.89 -5.39
CA GLU A 168 1.74 -13.03 -6.36
C GLU A 168 1.31 -11.68 -6.92
N LEU A 169 1.02 -10.68 -6.06
CA LEU A 169 0.64 -9.34 -6.50
C LEU A 169 1.77 -8.68 -7.32
N TYR A 170 3.02 -8.86 -6.91
CA TYR A 170 4.19 -8.42 -7.66
C TYR A 170 4.20 -9.06 -9.06
N ASN A 171 4.04 -10.38 -9.17
CA ASN A 171 4.05 -11.10 -10.45
C ASN A 171 2.88 -10.69 -11.36
N ILE A 172 1.69 -10.46 -10.82
CA ILE A 172 0.53 -9.97 -11.57
C ILE A 172 0.86 -8.62 -12.23
N ILE A 173 1.41 -7.68 -11.47
CA ILE A 173 1.75 -6.33 -11.98
C ILE A 173 2.97 -6.39 -12.91
N ASP A 174 3.95 -7.23 -12.60
CA ASP A 174 5.16 -7.42 -13.39
C ASP A 174 4.85 -8.01 -14.78
N ASN A 175 3.85 -8.90 -14.87
CA ASN A 175 3.37 -9.49 -16.12
C ASN A 175 2.38 -8.58 -16.88
N ASN A 176 1.61 -7.75 -16.18
CA ASN A 176 0.66 -6.84 -16.80
C ASN A 176 0.61 -5.48 -16.08
N ASN A 177 1.63 -4.67 -16.34
CA ASN A 177 1.77 -3.35 -15.73
C ASN A 177 0.71 -2.34 -16.18
N LEU A 178 -0.04 -2.61 -17.26
CA LEU A 178 -1.12 -1.72 -17.72
C LEU A 178 -2.28 -1.64 -16.72
N LEU A 179 -2.45 -2.65 -15.85
CA LEU A 179 -3.49 -2.69 -14.82
C LEU A 179 -3.42 -1.52 -13.82
N ILE A 180 -2.22 -0.98 -13.62
CA ILE A 180 -1.96 0.14 -12.70
C ILE A 180 -1.86 1.49 -13.43
N THR A 181 -2.13 1.53 -14.73
CA THR A 181 -2.09 2.76 -15.55
C THR A 181 -3.49 3.28 -15.87
N ASP A 182 -3.55 4.40 -16.61
CA ASP A 182 -4.79 4.97 -17.13
C ASP A 182 -5.29 4.28 -18.43
N THR A 183 -4.55 3.28 -18.93
CA THR A 183 -4.78 2.62 -20.23
C THR A 183 -6.24 2.19 -20.43
N TYR A 184 -6.88 1.71 -19.37
CA TYR A 184 -8.24 1.16 -19.46
C TYR A 184 -9.33 2.14 -19.04
N ASN A 185 -9.03 3.33 -18.51
CA ASN A 185 -10.03 4.20 -17.87
C ASN A 185 -11.16 4.63 -18.83
N LYS A 186 -10.91 4.66 -20.14
CA LYS A 186 -11.89 5.06 -21.16
C LYS A 186 -12.83 3.94 -21.64
N ILE A 187 -12.59 2.68 -21.26
CA ILE A 187 -13.33 1.50 -21.78
C ILE A 187 -14.12 0.76 -20.69
N GLN A 188 -14.67 1.51 -19.74
CA GLN A 188 -15.38 0.98 -18.59
C GLN A 188 -16.86 0.74 -18.89
N LYS A 189 -17.40 -0.40 -18.44
CA LYS A 189 -18.83 -0.72 -18.60
C LYS A 189 -19.69 -0.04 -17.55
N ASN A 190 -19.17 0.15 -16.34
CA ASN A 190 -19.89 0.82 -15.27
C ASN A 190 -20.00 2.33 -15.55
N LYS A 191 -21.22 2.84 -15.70
CA LYS A 191 -21.49 4.27 -15.90
C LYS A 191 -21.10 5.14 -14.71
N ASN A 192 -21.00 4.55 -13.51
CA ASN A 192 -20.57 5.26 -12.30
C ASN A 192 -19.05 5.29 -12.11
N PHE A 193 -18.28 4.63 -12.99
CA PHE A 193 -16.83 4.68 -12.95
C PHE A 193 -16.34 6.12 -13.08
N LYS A 194 -15.42 6.50 -12.20
CA LYS A 194 -14.85 7.85 -12.13
C LYS A 194 -13.42 7.87 -12.64
N ASP A 195 -12.57 7.06 -12.02
CA ASP A 195 -11.15 6.98 -12.37
C ASP A 195 -10.51 5.72 -11.77
N ASN A 196 -9.41 5.26 -12.34
CA ASN A 196 -8.63 4.19 -11.72
C ASN A 196 -7.75 4.76 -10.61
N ARG A 197 -7.68 4.09 -9.46
CA ARG A 197 -6.72 4.44 -8.40
C ARG A 197 -5.44 3.61 -8.47
N HIS A 198 -5.12 3.12 -9.67
CA HIS A 198 -3.81 2.58 -10.04
C HIS A 198 -3.42 1.38 -9.15
N ASP A 199 -2.23 1.41 -8.52
CA ASP A 199 -1.76 0.35 -7.62
C ASP A 199 -2.72 0.11 -6.43
N GLN A 200 -3.42 1.15 -5.96
CA GLN A 200 -4.41 1.02 -4.89
C GLN A 200 -5.57 0.13 -5.30
N SER A 201 -6.10 0.31 -6.52
CA SER A 201 -7.27 -0.44 -7.01
C SER A 201 -6.99 -1.93 -7.07
N ILE A 202 -5.87 -2.32 -7.68
CA ILE A 202 -5.51 -3.75 -7.78
C ILE A 202 -5.16 -4.33 -6.41
N SER A 203 -4.39 -3.61 -5.58
CA SER A 203 -4.04 -4.06 -4.24
C SER A 203 -5.29 -4.27 -3.37
N SER A 204 -6.22 -3.32 -3.41
CA SER A 204 -7.44 -3.36 -2.62
C SER A 204 -8.31 -4.58 -2.96
N VAL A 205 -8.53 -4.81 -4.26
CA VAL A 205 -9.27 -5.99 -4.73
C VAL A 205 -8.54 -7.27 -4.37
N PHE A 206 -7.23 -7.35 -4.65
CA PHE A 206 -6.40 -8.53 -4.42
C PHE A 206 -6.42 -8.99 -2.96
N TYR A 207 -6.22 -8.08 -2.01
CA TYR A 207 -6.18 -8.44 -0.60
C TYR A 207 -7.54 -8.85 -0.03
N LYS A 208 -8.63 -8.28 -0.55
CA LYS A 208 -10.00 -8.69 -0.20
C LYS A 208 -10.35 -10.04 -0.79
N TYR A 209 -9.95 -10.29 -2.04
CA TYR A 209 -10.16 -11.57 -2.73
C TYR A 209 -9.52 -12.71 -1.96
N ASN A 210 -8.27 -12.53 -1.50
CA ASN A 210 -7.53 -13.51 -0.71
C ASN A 210 -7.95 -13.59 0.78
N ASN A 211 -8.88 -12.76 1.24
CA ASN A 211 -9.30 -12.66 2.65
C ASN A 211 -8.13 -12.52 3.66
N ALA A 212 -7.01 -11.94 3.24
CA ALA A 212 -5.77 -11.92 4.03
C ALA A 212 -5.60 -10.65 4.88
N THR A 213 -6.58 -9.74 4.87
CA THR A 213 -6.47 -8.41 5.49
C THR A 213 -7.49 -8.20 6.61
N ILE A 214 -7.00 -7.71 7.75
CA ILE A 214 -7.78 -7.06 8.79
C ILE A 214 -8.14 -5.67 8.26
N ILE A 215 -9.43 -5.39 8.20
CA ILE A 215 -9.97 -4.19 7.59
C ILE A 215 -10.54 -3.33 8.71
N LEU A 216 -9.88 -2.20 9.00
CA LEU A 216 -10.35 -1.22 9.96
C LEU A 216 -11.12 -0.09 9.26
N LYS A 217 -11.98 0.60 10.01
CA LYS A 217 -12.55 1.88 9.57
C LYS A 217 -11.42 2.88 9.30
N ASP A 218 -11.69 3.92 8.51
CA ASP A 218 -10.69 4.95 8.25
C ASP A 218 -10.28 5.66 9.55
N GLU A 219 -9.10 5.32 10.05
CA GLU A 219 -8.42 5.98 11.17
C GLU A 219 -7.21 6.78 10.66
N THR A 220 -7.19 7.11 9.37
CA THR A 220 -6.10 7.85 8.72
C THR A 220 -6.53 9.26 8.28
N TYR A 221 -7.84 9.50 8.28
CA TYR A 221 -8.50 10.78 7.99
C TYR A 221 -9.96 10.80 8.52
N PRO A 222 -10.50 11.95 9.00
CA PRO A 222 -9.82 13.22 9.24
C PRO A 222 -8.87 13.16 10.44
N TYR A 223 -8.17 14.26 10.72
CA TYR A 223 -7.27 14.33 11.87
C TYR A 223 -8.03 14.06 13.18
N ASN A 224 -7.52 13.10 13.95
CA ASN A 224 -7.94 12.81 15.32
C ASN A 224 -6.70 12.47 16.13
N LYS A 225 -6.52 13.12 17.28
CA LYS A 225 -5.36 12.96 18.17
C LYS A 225 -5.12 11.50 18.64
N GLU A 226 -6.14 10.66 18.56
CA GLU A 226 -6.09 9.24 18.94
C GLU A 226 -5.48 8.35 17.85
N TYR A 227 -5.38 8.84 16.62
CA TYR A 227 -4.86 8.06 15.50
C TYR A 227 -3.35 8.25 15.31
N PRO A 228 -2.59 7.17 15.07
CA PRO A 228 -1.14 7.22 15.04
C PRO A 228 -0.55 7.64 13.69
N ILE A 229 -1.32 7.54 12.61
CA ILE A 229 -0.83 7.79 11.25
C ILE A 229 -1.90 8.57 10.48
N TYR A 230 -1.51 9.66 9.83
CA TYR A 230 -2.40 10.46 9.00
C TYR A 230 -1.99 10.42 7.53
N ALA A 231 -2.99 10.27 6.66
CA ALA A 231 -2.82 10.38 5.21
C ALA A 231 -2.79 11.86 4.77
N SER A 232 -1.85 12.65 5.30
CA SER A 232 -1.80 14.12 5.18
C SER A 232 -1.52 14.65 3.76
N ARG A 233 -0.98 13.80 2.87
CA ARG A 233 -0.67 14.13 1.46
C ARG A 233 0.23 15.38 1.31
N LEU A 234 1.14 15.58 2.25
CA LEU A 234 2.10 16.68 2.21
C LEU A 234 3.09 16.42 1.05
N LYS A 235 3.39 17.46 0.29
CA LYS A 235 4.35 17.42 -0.82
C LYS A 235 5.72 17.87 -0.30
#